data_AF-A0A512RIP5-F1
#
_entry.id   AF-A0A512RIP5-F1
#
_cell.length_a   1.000
_cell.length_b   1.000
_cell.length_c   1.000
_cell.angle_alpha   90.00
_cell.angle_beta   90.00
_cell.angle_gamma   90.00
#
_symmetry.space_group_name_H-M   'P 1'
#
loop_
_entity.id
_entity.type
_entity.pdbx_description
1 polymer ?
#
loop_
_entity_poly.entity_id
_entity_poly.type
_entity_poly.pdbx_seq_one_letter_code
_entity_poly.pdbx_strand_id
1 'polypeptide(L)'
;MNFTEEHIPVMEQHRHHWTGLRDVQVMRNLDRPVIDSLQKIYNEAVGPQRFTPWCSECVADLVRLLYTQFEKWEGQQQKAEDGTKPPAEEGNDGKGTRGRKPKNKPNGN
;
A
#
# COMPACT_ATOMS: atom_id res chain seq x y z
N MET A 1 4.93 14.99 0.53
CA MET A 1 4.95 14.35 -0.80
C MET A 1 3.81 14.98 -1.55
N ASN A 2 4.10 15.62 -2.68
CA ASN A 2 3.10 16.40 -3.41
C ASN A 2 3.00 15.82 -4.82
N PHE A 3 2.09 14.87 -5.01
CA PHE A 3 1.70 14.45 -6.35
C PHE A 3 0.75 15.52 -6.91
N THR A 4 1.05 16.04 -8.09
CA THR A 4 0.21 17.03 -8.78
C THR A 4 -0.78 16.31 -9.68
N GLU A 5 -1.84 17.01 -10.09
CA GLU A 5 -2.85 16.48 -11.02
C GLU A 5 -2.26 16.06 -12.38
N GLU A 6 -1.10 16.61 -12.76
CA GLU A 6 -0.38 16.23 -13.98
C GLU A 6 0.39 14.90 -13.84
N HIS A 7 0.79 14.51 -12.62
CA HIS A 7 1.50 13.26 -12.38
C HIS A 7 0.57 12.04 -12.41
N ILE A 8 -0.66 12.20 -11.95
CA ILE A 8 -1.68 11.14 -11.84
C ILE A 8 -1.92 10.41 -13.16
N PRO A 9 -2.24 11.07 -14.29
CA PRO A 9 -2.54 10.36 -15.54
C PRO A 9 -1.35 9.57 -16.08
N VAL A 10 -0.11 10.07 -15.89
CA VAL A 10 1.12 9.36 -16.29
C VAL A 10 1.30 8.10 -15.44
N MET A 11 1.04 8.20 -14.13
CA MET A 11 1.10 7.06 -13.23
C MET A 11 0.01 6.03 -13.53
N GLU A 12 -1.23 6.45 -13.81
CA GLU A 12 -2.30 5.53 -14.15
C GLU A 12 -2.04 4.77 -15.46
N GLN A 13 -1.48 5.44 -16.47
CA GLN A 13 -1.12 4.82 -17.75
C GLN A 13 -0.12 3.65 -17.57
N HIS A 14 0.79 3.77 -16.60
CA HIS A 14 1.84 2.79 -16.32
C HIS A 14 1.55 1.86 -15.13
N ARG A 15 0.35 1.98 -14.51
CA ARG A 15 -0.04 1.21 -13.31
C ARG A 15 -0.01 -0.31 -13.51
N HIS A 16 -0.20 -0.77 -14.74
CA HIS A 16 -0.12 -2.18 -15.10
C HIS A 16 1.30 -2.76 -14.88
N HIS A 17 2.36 -1.97 -15.08
CA HIS A 17 3.72 -2.37 -14.77
C HIS A 17 3.95 -2.52 -13.26
N TRP A 18 3.37 -1.60 -12.46
CA TRP A 18 3.40 -1.72 -11.00
C TRP A 18 2.67 -2.98 -10.53
N THR A 19 1.49 -3.25 -11.09
CA THR A 19 0.69 -4.42 -10.73
C THR A 19 1.45 -5.72 -11.03
N GLY A 20 2.09 -5.82 -12.20
CA GLY A 20 2.95 -6.96 -12.55
C GLY A 20 4.16 -7.10 -11.62
N LEU A 21 4.82 -6.00 -11.28
CA LEU A 21 5.95 -6.02 -10.35
C LEU A 21 5.50 -6.42 -8.93
N ARG A 22 4.36 -5.92 -8.46
CA ARG A 22 3.84 -6.18 -7.11
C ARG A 22 3.37 -7.61 -6.94
N ASP A 23 2.63 -8.13 -7.91
CA ASP A 23 1.89 -9.39 -7.80
C ASP A 23 2.73 -10.61 -8.23
N VAL A 24 3.44 -10.47 -9.35
CA VAL A 24 4.21 -11.58 -9.97
C VAL A 24 5.72 -11.38 -9.87
N GLN A 25 6.20 -10.28 -9.29
CA GLN A 25 7.63 -9.90 -9.26
C GLN A 25 8.26 -9.81 -10.65
N VAL A 26 7.43 -9.62 -11.69
CA VAL A 26 7.88 -9.53 -13.08
C VAL A 26 7.65 -8.11 -13.57
N MET A 27 8.73 -7.48 -14.03
CA MET A 27 8.69 -6.20 -14.73
C MET A 27 9.02 -6.43 -16.20
N ARG A 28 8.08 -6.12 -17.09
CA ARG A 28 8.39 -5.98 -18.52
C ARG A 28 9.36 -4.82 -18.70
N ASN A 29 10.28 -4.91 -19.65
CA ASN A 29 11.19 -3.81 -19.98
C ASN A 29 10.38 -2.53 -20.21
N LEU A 30 10.58 -1.54 -19.33
CA LEU A 30 10.07 -0.20 -19.55
C LEU A 30 10.99 0.52 -20.54
N ASP A 31 10.38 1.32 -21.40
CA ASP A 31 11.15 2.15 -22.31
C ASP A 31 11.89 3.23 -21.53
N ARG A 32 13.10 3.59 -21.99
CA ARG A 32 13.91 4.65 -21.37
C ARG A 32 13.20 6.00 -21.18
N PRO A 33 12.41 6.54 -22.13
CA PRO A 33 11.67 7.77 -21.91
C PRO A 33 10.61 7.64 -20.80
N VAL A 34 10.04 6.45 -20.60
CA VAL A 34 9.08 6.20 -19.51
C VAL A 34 9.81 6.20 -18.18
N ILE A 35 10.98 5.55 -18.11
CA ILE A 35 11.81 5.52 -16.89
C ILE A 35 12.24 6.95 -16.51
N ASP A 36 12.67 7.76 -17.47
CA ASP A 36 13.07 9.14 -17.24
C ASP A 36 11.90 9.99 -16.73
N SER A 37 10.72 9.81 -17.31
CA SER A 37 9.49 10.49 -16.87
C SER A 37 9.11 10.10 -15.44
N LEU A 38 9.15 8.81 -15.09
CA LEU A 38 8.86 8.33 -13.73
C LEU A 38 9.91 8.82 -12.73
N GLN A 39 11.19 8.85 -13.12
CA GLN A 39 12.26 9.38 -12.29
C GLN A 39 12.09 10.88 -12.04
N LYS A 40 11.67 11.64 -13.06
CA LYS A 40 11.37 13.06 -12.92
C LYS A 40 10.22 13.28 -11.94
N ILE A 41 9.10 12.56 -12.10
CA ILE A 41 7.95 12.62 -11.18
C ILE A 41 8.37 12.28 -9.75
N TYR A 42 9.20 11.25 -9.56
CA TYR A 42 9.71 10.90 -8.23
C TYR A 42 10.53 12.04 -7.61
N ASN A 43 11.43 12.64 -8.40
CA ASN A 43 12.26 13.75 -7.94
C ASN A 43 11.43 14.98 -7.56
N GLU A 44 10.34 15.25 -8.28
CA GLU A 44 9.43 16.37 -8.02
C GLU A 44 8.49 16.10 -6.82
N ALA A 45 7.94 14.89 -6.71
CA ALA A 45 6.91 14.55 -5.72
C ALA A 45 7.48 14.11 -4.36
N VAL A 46 8.60 13.39 -4.36
CA VAL A 46 9.22 12.80 -3.16
C VAL A 46 10.51 13.54 -2.80
N GLY A 47 11.37 13.80 -3.78
CA GLY A 47 12.62 14.55 -3.62
C GLY A 47 13.75 14.00 -4.49
N PRO A 48 14.81 14.79 -4.72
CA PRO A 48 15.88 14.43 -5.64
C PRO A 48 16.65 13.21 -5.15
N GLN A 49 16.57 12.11 -5.90
CA GLN A 49 17.29 10.88 -5.61
C GLN A 49 18.04 10.37 -6.84
N ARG A 50 19.30 9.98 -6.62
CA ARG A 50 20.15 9.39 -7.66
C ARG A 50 19.79 7.93 -7.86
N PHE A 51 18.77 7.67 -8.68
CA PHE A 51 18.58 6.37 -9.28
C PHE A 51 19.39 6.27 -10.57
N THR A 52 20.11 5.16 -10.73
CA THR A 52 20.77 4.82 -11.98
C THR A 52 19.84 3.88 -12.76
N PRO A 53 19.22 4.31 -13.86
CA PRO A 53 18.33 3.45 -14.65
C PRO A 53 19.09 2.42 -15.51
N TRP A 54 20.32 2.08 -15.12
CA TRP A 54 21.20 1.15 -15.84
C TRP A 54 20.86 -0.32 -15.58
N CYS A 55 20.12 -0.62 -14.52
CA CYS A 55 19.83 -1.98 -14.08
C CYS A 55 18.32 -2.19 -13.92
N SER A 56 17.82 -3.36 -14.32
CA SER A 56 16.39 -3.68 -14.23
C SER A 56 15.88 -3.67 -12.79
N GLU A 57 16.72 -4.08 -11.83
CA GLU A 57 16.40 -3.97 -10.39
C GLU A 57 16.30 -2.51 -9.93
N CYS A 58 17.13 -1.62 -10.46
CA CYS A 58 17.14 -0.20 -10.12
C CYS A 58 15.83 0.47 -10.59
N VAL A 59 15.36 0.10 -11.78
CA VAL A 59 14.08 0.56 -12.33
C VAL A 59 12.90 -0.03 -11.54
N ALA A 60 12.99 -1.31 -11.16
CA ALA A 60 12.00 -1.96 -10.31
C ALA A 60 11.87 -1.27 -8.95
N ASP A 61 12.99 -0.92 -8.31
CA ASP A 61 13.00 -0.24 -7.02
C ASP A 61 12.42 1.18 -7.12
N LEU A 62 12.78 1.92 -8.18
CA LEU A 62 12.20 3.23 -8.48
C LEU A 62 10.67 3.15 -8.59
N VAL A 63 10.16 2.23 -9.42
CA VAL A 63 8.71 2.03 -9.60
C VAL A 63 8.07 1.62 -8.28
N ARG A 64 8.69 0.70 -7.54
CA ARG A 64 8.17 0.24 -6.26
C ARG A 64 8.04 1.37 -5.24
N LEU A 65 9.09 2.18 -5.08
CA LEU A 65 9.07 3.31 -4.18
C LEU A 65 8.04 4.35 -4.62
N LEU A 66 8.04 4.72 -5.91
CA LEU A 66 7.12 5.71 -6.46
C LEU A 66 5.66 5.32 -6.22
N TYR A 67 5.26 4.11 -6.61
CA TYR A 67 3.87 3.65 -6.45
C TYR A 67 3.49 3.39 -4.99
N THR A 68 4.43 2.96 -4.14
CA THR A 68 4.16 2.84 -2.70
C THR A 68 3.84 4.20 -2.07
N GLN A 69 4.55 5.26 -2.48
CA GLN A 69 4.24 6.61 -2.01
C GLN A 69 2.94 7.14 -2.60
N PHE A 70 2.64 6.81 -3.85
CA PHE A 70 1.39 7.18 -4.50
C PHE A 70 0.18 6.51 -3.83
N GLU A 71 0.22 5.21 -3.54
CA GLU A 71 -0.87 4.52 -2.81
C GLU A 71 -1.08 5.11 -1.40
N LYS A 72 -0.01 5.51 -0.72
CA LYS A 72 -0.10 6.21 0.58
C LYS A 72 -0.71 7.59 0.47
N TRP A 73 -0.44 8.31 -0.61
CA TRP A 73 -1.03 9.62 -0.89
C TRP A 73 -2.51 9.48 -1.27
N GLU A 74 -2.85 8.55 -2.15
CA GLU A 74 -4.23 8.25 -2.57
C GLU A 74 -5.11 7.85 -1.36
N GLY A 75 -4.60 6.99 -0.48
CA GLY A 75 -5.29 6.62 0.75
C GLY A 75 -5.43 7.75 1.78
N GLN A 76 -4.60 8.79 1.72
CA GLN A 76 -4.74 9.99 2.56
C GLN A 76 -5.77 10.97 1.98
N GLN A 77 -5.81 11.12 0.65
CA GLN A 77 -6.81 11.94 -0.04
C GLN A 77 -8.23 11.43 0.23
N GLN A 78 -8.46 10.11 0.14
CA GLN A 78 -9.79 9.53 0.40
C GLN A 78 -10.26 9.72 1.86
N LYS A 79 -9.33 9.78 2.82
CA LYS A 79 -9.67 10.07 4.23
C LYS A 79 -10.02 11.54 4.48
N ALA A 80 -9.55 12.46 3.66
CA ALA A 80 -9.89 13.87 3.77
C ALA A 80 -11.31 14.15 3.24
N GLU A 81 -11.81 13.32 2.33
CA GLU A 81 -13.14 13.44 1.74
C GLU A 81 -14.23 12.66 2.53
N ASP A 82 -13.86 11.58 3.23
CA ASP A 82 -14.77 10.85 4.14
C ASP A 82 -14.85 11.50 5.53
N GLY A 83 -15.21 12.78 5.55
CA GLY A 83 -15.48 13.56 6.75
C GLY A 83 -16.88 13.35 7.34
N THR A 84 -17.56 12.22 7.11
CA THR A 84 -18.78 11.84 7.86
C THR A 84 -19.02 10.34 7.79
N LYS A 85 -18.43 9.59 8.72
CA LYS A 85 -19.12 8.75 9.73
C LYS A 85 -18.11 7.79 10.36
N PRO A 86 -17.82 7.89 11.68
CA PRO A 86 -17.03 6.85 12.33
C PRO A 86 -17.82 5.52 12.27
N PRO A 87 -17.25 4.41 11.78
CA PRO A 87 -17.77 3.11 12.13
C PRO A 87 -17.57 2.92 13.63
N ALA A 88 -18.68 2.63 14.28
CA ALA A 88 -18.81 2.50 15.72
C ALA A 88 -17.71 1.62 16.33
N GLU A 89 -17.20 2.05 17.48
CA GLU A 89 -16.61 1.15 18.46
C GLU A 89 -17.65 0.09 18.82
N GLU A 90 -17.54 -1.10 18.22
CA GLU A 90 -18.19 -2.28 18.76
C GLU A 90 -17.27 -2.87 19.82
N GLY A 91 -17.50 -2.45 21.07
CA GLY A 91 -16.87 -3.02 22.25
C GLY A 91 -17.14 -4.52 22.32
N ASN A 92 -16.11 -5.33 22.08
CA ASN A 92 -16.17 -6.74 22.38
C ASN A 92 -15.78 -6.96 23.85
N ASP A 93 -16.74 -6.71 24.74
CA ASP A 93 -16.78 -7.22 26.11
C ASP A 93 -16.91 -8.76 26.08
N GLY A 94 -15.84 -9.45 25.67
CA GLY A 94 -15.72 -10.89 25.67
C GLY A 94 -15.16 -11.44 26.98
N LYS A 95 -15.70 -11.01 28.13
CA LYS A 95 -15.35 -11.55 29.45
C LYS A 95 -15.90 -12.97 29.60
N GLY A 96 -15.15 -13.95 29.08
CA GLY A 96 -15.41 -15.38 29.25
C GLY A 96 -15.38 -15.78 30.72
N THR A 97 -16.56 -15.76 31.34
CA THR A 97 -16.75 -16.17 32.73
C THR A 97 -16.72 -17.69 32.84
N ARG A 98 -15.70 -18.19 33.57
CA ARG A 98 -15.73 -19.34 34.48
C ARG A 98 -16.81 -20.39 34.19
N GLY A 99 -16.49 -21.35 33.33
CA GLY A 99 -17.18 -22.64 33.27
C GLY A 99 -17.00 -23.39 34.59
N ARG A 100 -18.00 -23.31 35.48
CA ARG A 100 -18.16 -24.18 36.64
C ARG A 100 -18.29 -25.63 36.17
N LYS A 101 -17.38 -26.49 36.62
CA LYS A 101 -17.52 -27.95 36.55
C LYS A 101 -18.61 -28.38 37.56
N PRO A 102 -19.73 -29.00 37.13
CA PRO A 102 -20.71 -29.52 38.08
C PRO A 102 -20.16 -30.76 38.80
N LYS A 103 -20.36 -30.78 40.13
CA LYS A 103 -20.15 -31.92 41.03
C LYS A 103 -20.87 -33.16 40.46
N ASN A 104 -20.15 -34.27 40.36
CA ASN A 104 -20.78 -35.58 40.38
C ASN A 104 -20.00 -36.49 41.34
N LYS A 105 -20.67 -36.89 42.43
CA LYS A 105 -20.25 -37.89 43.42
C LYS A 105 -21.25 -39.03 43.29
N PRO A 106 -20.79 -40.28 43.19
CA PRO A 106 -21.29 -41.32 44.09
C PRO A 106 -20.10 -42.16 44.60
N ASN A 107 -19.81 -42.18 45.90
CA ASN A 107 -20.31 -43.15 46.89
C ASN A 107 -20.43 -44.59 46.36
N GLY A 108 -19.50 -45.44 46.81
CA GLY A 108 -19.45 -46.87 46.52
C GLY A 108 -18.59 -47.57 47.57
N ASN A 109 -19.28 -48.03 48.63
CA ASN A 109 -19.02 -49.14 49.54
C ASN A 109 -17.58 -49.56 49.83
#